data_AF-A0A2V7XLZ3-F1
#
_entry.id   AF-A0A2V7XLZ3-F1
#
_cell.length_a   1.000
_cell.length_b   1.000
_cell.length_c   1.000
_cell.angle_alpha   90.00
_cell.angle_beta   90.00
_cell.angle_gamma   90.00
#
_symmetry.space_group_name_H-M   'P 1'
#
loop_
_entity.id
_entity.type
_entity.pdbx_description
1 polymer ?
#
loop_
_entity_poly.entity_id
_entity_poly.type
_entity_poly.pdbx_seq_one_letter_code
_entity_poly.pdbx_strand_id
1 'polypeptide(L)'
;MRLVLTPQTLPDVASANVVAEIRGTEQPDEIVLLGGHLDSWDLGTGAIDDGSGVAMVMETMRLLKEMDLHPKRTIRAVLFMNEENGLNGGRGYFAKHKSDKHVAAIETDAGA
;
A
#
# COMPACT_ATOMS: atom_id res chain seq x y z
N MET A 1 8.53 -35.53 -12.30
CA MET A 1 7.61 -34.38 -12.34
C MET A 1 8.20 -33.35 -13.29
N ARG A 2 7.43 -32.86 -14.29
CA ARG A 2 7.87 -31.82 -15.22
C ARG A 2 6.97 -30.59 -15.00
N LEU A 3 7.55 -29.51 -14.48
CA LEU A 3 6.88 -28.21 -14.44
C LEU A 3 7.16 -27.48 -15.76
N VAL A 4 6.14 -26.83 -16.33
CA VAL A 4 6.28 -25.94 -17.48
C VAL A 4 5.87 -24.55 -17.02
N LEU A 5 6.80 -23.60 -17.09
CA LEU A 5 6.55 -22.20 -16.77
C LEU A 5 6.21 -21.46 -18.05
N THR A 6 5.11 -20.70 -18.04
CA THR A 6 4.67 -19.85 -19.16
C THR A 6 4.58 -18.35 -18.84
N PRO A 7 5.24 -17.79 -17.81
CA PRO A 7 5.12 -16.36 -17.51
C PRO A 7 5.74 -15.52 -18.63
N GLN A 8 5.24 -14.29 -18.79
CA GLN A 8 5.74 -13.33 -19.77
C GLN A 8 5.89 -11.96 -19.12
N THR A 9 7.01 -11.28 -19.40
CA THR A 9 7.15 -9.85 -19.08
C THR A 9 6.59 -9.05 -20.24
N LEU A 10 5.52 -8.31 -19.99
CA LEU A 10 4.94 -7.39 -20.96
C LEU A 10 5.64 -6.02 -20.89
N PRO A 11 5.51 -5.17 -21.93
CA PRO A 11 6.04 -3.81 -21.89
C PRO A 11 5.47 -2.97 -20.74
N ASP A 12 6.24 -1.97 -20.30
CA ASP A 12 5.81 -1.04 -19.26
C ASP A 12 4.54 -0.29 -19.67
N VAL A 13 3.64 -0.11 -18.71
CA VAL A 13 2.40 0.65 -18.84
C VAL A 13 2.24 1.64 -17.69
N ALA A 14 1.45 2.69 -17.91
CA ALA A 14 1.14 3.64 -16.86
C ALA A 14 0.33 2.96 -15.74
N SER A 15 0.74 3.18 -14.49
CA SER A 15 0.07 2.72 -13.27
C SER A 15 0.23 3.77 -12.17
N ALA A 16 -0.49 3.64 -11.06
CA ALA A 16 -0.48 4.62 -9.98
C ALA A 16 -0.80 4.02 -8.62
N ASN A 17 -0.01 4.38 -7.60
CA ASN A 17 -0.39 4.12 -6.20
C ASN A 17 -1.64 4.94 -5.84
N VAL A 18 -2.48 4.38 -4.98
CA VAL A 18 -3.59 5.11 -4.35
C VAL A 18 -3.14 5.60 -2.98
N VAL A 19 -3.32 6.89 -2.69
CA VAL A 19 -2.88 7.51 -1.43
C VAL A 19 -4.04 8.24 -0.77
N ALA A 20 -4.24 8.01 0.54
CA ALA A 20 -5.23 8.70 1.36
C ALA A 20 -4.62 9.11 2.72
N GLU A 21 -5.14 10.18 3.32
CA GLU A 21 -4.61 10.69 4.58
C GLU A 21 -5.71 11.08 5.57
N ILE A 22 -5.44 10.83 6.85
CA ILE A 22 -6.07 11.51 7.98
C ILE A 22 -5.01 12.44 8.57
N ARG A 23 -5.19 13.75 8.39
CA ARG A 23 -4.21 14.76 8.82
C ARG A 23 -4.11 14.80 10.36
N GLY A 24 -2.88 14.82 10.87
CA GLY A 24 -2.61 14.93 12.30
C GLY A 24 -2.98 16.30 12.89
N THR A 25 -3.26 16.33 14.19
CA THR A 25 -3.66 17.56 14.91
C THR A 25 -2.49 18.35 15.52
N GLU A 26 -1.46 17.67 16.03
CA GLU A 26 -0.34 18.30 16.74
C GLU A 26 0.96 18.31 15.92
N GLN A 27 1.22 17.22 15.20
CA GLN A 27 2.43 16.98 14.40
C GLN A 27 2.01 16.54 12.97
N PRO A 28 1.32 17.40 12.20
CA PRO A 28 0.77 17.04 10.89
C PRO A 28 1.82 16.65 9.85
N ASP A 29 3.07 17.08 10.03
CA ASP A 29 4.17 16.78 9.11
C ASP A 29 4.87 15.45 9.42
N GLU A 30 4.54 14.79 10.54
CA GLU A 30 5.00 13.44 10.88
C GLU A 30 4.01 12.39 10.40
N ILE A 31 4.51 11.35 9.74
CA ILE A 31 3.70 10.37 9.02
C ILE A 31 3.86 8.98 9.63
N VAL A 32 2.73 8.37 10.01
CA VAL A 32 2.61 6.92 10.19
C VAL A 32 2.01 6.36 8.91
N LEU A 33 2.80 5.57 8.17
CA LEU A 33 2.36 4.97 6.92
C LEU A 33 1.76 3.59 7.16
N LEU A 34 0.59 3.36 6.56
CA LEU A 34 -0.08 2.06 6.46
C LEU A 34 -0.12 1.65 4.99
N GLY A 35 0.37 0.45 4.69
CA GLY A 35 0.59 -0.04 3.34
C GLY A 35 -0.01 -1.43 3.09
N GLY A 36 -0.32 -1.66 1.83
CA GLY A 36 -0.63 -2.95 1.17
C GLY A 36 -0.50 -2.74 -0.34
N HIS A 37 -0.51 -3.79 -1.15
CA HIS A 37 -0.43 -3.64 -2.61
C HIS A 37 -1.74 -4.00 -3.32
N LEU A 38 -2.11 -3.19 -4.29
CA LEU A 38 -3.39 -3.27 -4.99
C LEU A 38 -3.32 -4.11 -6.27
N ASP A 39 -2.12 -4.32 -6.82
CA ASP A 39 -1.92 -5.30 -7.87
C ASP A 39 -1.87 -6.74 -7.34
N SER A 40 -1.96 -7.71 -8.23
CA SER A 40 -1.81 -9.14 -7.93
C SER A 40 -1.43 -9.88 -9.20
N TRP A 41 -0.98 -11.13 -9.08
CA TRP A 41 -0.88 -12.03 -10.22
C TRP A 41 -2.24 -12.36 -10.85
N ASP A 42 -2.22 -12.57 -12.17
CA ASP A 42 -3.38 -12.64 -13.07
C ASP A 42 -4.09 -14.00 -13.10
N LEU A 43 -3.40 -15.09 -12.72
CA LEU A 43 -3.99 -16.44 -12.70
C LEU A 43 -4.87 -16.71 -11.48
N GLY A 44 -4.68 -15.92 -10.42
CA GLY A 44 -5.46 -16.00 -9.19
C GLY A 44 -6.58 -14.97 -9.14
N THR A 45 -7.04 -14.69 -7.93
CA THR A 45 -8.01 -13.60 -7.66
C THR A 45 -7.41 -12.49 -6.80
N GLY A 46 -6.12 -12.58 -6.47
CA GLY A 46 -5.43 -11.63 -5.59
C GLY A 46 -6.04 -11.50 -4.19
N ALA A 47 -6.75 -12.52 -3.71
CA ALA A 47 -7.56 -12.39 -2.49
C ALA A 47 -6.73 -12.26 -1.21
N ILE A 48 -5.67 -13.06 -1.09
CA ILE A 48 -4.76 -13.05 0.07
C ILE A 48 -3.41 -12.38 -0.24
N ASP A 49 -3.25 -11.96 -1.50
CA ASP A 49 -2.00 -11.44 -2.06
C ASP A 49 -2.40 -10.40 -3.14
N ASP A 50 -2.72 -9.16 -2.76
CA ASP A 50 -2.83 -8.64 -1.37
C ASP A 50 -4.21 -7.99 -1.08
N GLY A 51 -5.28 -8.59 -1.61
CA GLY A 51 -6.65 -8.13 -1.36
C GLY A 51 -7.01 -8.04 0.12
N SER A 52 -6.49 -8.95 0.95
CA SER A 52 -6.67 -8.92 2.41
C SER A 52 -5.94 -7.75 3.07
N GLY A 53 -4.69 -7.45 2.70
CA GLY A 53 -3.95 -6.32 3.23
C GLY A 53 -4.56 -5.00 2.83
N VAL A 54 -4.97 -4.86 1.57
CA VAL A 54 -5.76 -3.71 1.08
C VAL A 54 -7.02 -3.52 1.93
N ALA A 55 -7.78 -4.58 2.18
CA ALA A 55 -8.99 -4.51 3.02
C ALA A 55 -8.67 -4.07 4.45
N MET A 56 -7.59 -4.58 5.05
CA MET A 56 -7.16 -4.20 6.40
C MET A 56 -6.76 -2.71 6.49
N VAL A 57 -6.01 -2.19 5.50
CA VAL A 57 -5.62 -0.77 5.44
C VAL A 57 -6.86 0.12 5.30
N MET A 58 -7.74 -0.21 4.35
CA MET A 58 -8.97 0.55 4.11
C MET A 58 -9.87 0.56 5.34
N GLU A 59 -10.04 -0.59 5.99
CA GLU A 59 -10.90 -0.72 7.16
C GLU A 59 -10.31 0.01 8.37
N THR A 60 -8.99 -0.01 8.55
CA THR A 60 -8.32 0.79 9.58
C THR A 60 -8.62 2.28 9.40
N MET A 61 -8.47 2.81 8.18
CA MET A 61 -8.78 4.21 7.87
C MET A 61 -10.27 4.53 8.10
N ARG A 62 -11.17 3.62 7.71
CA ARG A 62 -12.62 3.76 7.92
C ARG A 62 -12.98 3.81 9.40
N LEU A 63 -12.44 2.90 10.21
CA LEU A 63 -12.68 2.82 11.65
C LEU A 63 -12.14 4.04 12.39
N LEU A 64 -10.94 4.52 12.07
CA LEU A 64 -10.40 5.76 12.67
C LEU A 64 -11.34 6.95 12.46
N LYS A 65 -11.91 7.07 11.26
CA LYS A 65 -12.87 8.12 10.93
C LYS A 65 -14.22 7.91 11.61
N GLU A 66 -14.74 6.69 11.62
CA GLU A 66 -16.01 6.34 12.27
C GLU A 66 -15.98 6.60 13.78
N MET A 67 -14.84 6.33 14.42
CA MET A 67 -14.62 6.55 15.86
C MET A 67 -14.31 8.01 16.21
N ASP A 68 -14.33 8.93 15.23
CA ASP A 68 -13.98 10.35 15.39
C ASP A 68 -12.59 10.56 16.05
N LEU A 69 -11.64 9.68 15.70
CA LEU A 69 -10.29 9.75 16.25
C LEU A 69 -9.46 10.78 15.49
N HIS A 70 -8.82 11.66 16.27
CA HIS A 70 -8.00 12.76 15.77
C HIS A 70 -6.53 12.49 16.12
N PRO A 71 -5.78 11.74 15.28
CA PRO A 71 -4.43 11.34 15.61
C PRO A 71 -3.52 12.57 15.73
N LYS A 72 -2.53 12.49 16.62
CA LYS A 72 -1.54 13.57 16.78
C LYS A 72 -0.68 13.75 15.52
N ARG A 73 -0.43 12.66 14.80
CA ARG A 73 0.37 12.57 13.56
C ARG A 73 -0.51 12.25 12.38
N THR A 74 -0.05 12.55 11.17
CA THR A 74 -0.76 12.17 9.96
C THR A 74 -0.67 10.66 9.77
N ILE A 75 -1.82 10.03 9.55
CA ILE A 75 -1.88 8.62 9.13
C ILE A 75 -2.07 8.64 7.61
N ARG A 76 -1.10 8.08 6.88
CA ARG A 76 -1.14 7.98 5.42
C ARG A 76 -1.34 6.51 5.04
N ALA A 77 -2.43 6.22 4.35
CA ALA A 77 -2.65 4.95 3.69
C ALA A 77 -2.09 5.01 2.27
N VAL A 78 -1.33 3.99 1.87
CA VAL A 78 -0.83 3.82 0.51
C VAL A 78 -1.17 2.42 0.04
N LEU A 79 -1.96 2.33 -1.04
CA LEU A 79 -2.12 1.08 -1.77
C LEU A 79 -1.13 1.13 -2.94
N PHE A 80 -0.03 0.40 -2.79
CA PHE A 80 1.06 0.37 -3.76
C PHE A 80 0.63 -0.39 -5.01
N MET A 81 1.20 -0.01 -6.15
CA MET A 81 1.05 -0.78 -7.39
C MET A 81 2.39 -1.37 -7.80
N ASN A 82 2.33 -2.47 -8.55
CA ASN A 82 3.50 -3.12 -9.13
C ASN A 82 4.48 -3.55 -8.01
N GLU A 83 3.94 -4.16 -6.95
CA GLU A 83 4.72 -4.91 -5.97
C GLU A 83 5.27 -6.16 -6.66
N GLU A 84 4.35 -6.93 -7.25
CA GLU A 84 4.54 -8.28 -7.78
C GLU A 84 5.57 -8.34 -8.91
N ASN A 85 5.64 -7.26 -9.68
CA ASN A 85 6.57 -7.08 -10.79
C ASN A 85 7.76 -6.16 -10.42
N GLY A 86 8.15 -6.18 -9.14
CA GLY A 86 9.43 -5.69 -8.67
C GLY A 86 9.38 -4.33 -7.95
N LEU A 87 8.35 -4.04 -7.16
CA LEU A 87 8.25 -2.91 -6.23
C LEU A 87 8.28 -1.51 -6.88
N ASN A 88 7.83 -1.36 -8.12
CA ASN A 88 7.94 -0.08 -8.83
C ASN A 88 7.09 1.02 -8.20
N GLY A 89 5.91 0.70 -7.65
CA GLY A 89 5.10 1.66 -6.90
C GLY A 89 5.79 2.13 -5.63
N GLY A 90 6.42 1.22 -4.87
CA GLY A 90 7.21 1.55 -3.68
C GLY A 90 8.40 2.45 -4.00
N ARG A 91 9.16 2.15 -5.06
CA ARG A 91 10.27 3.01 -5.54
C ARG A 91 9.78 4.39 -5.98
N GLY A 92 8.65 4.44 -6.70
CA GLY A 92 8.02 5.69 -7.11
C GLY A 92 7.57 6.54 -5.93
N TYR A 93 6.97 5.90 -4.91
CA TYR A 93 6.60 6.56 -3.66
C TYR A 93 7.83 7.14 -2.95
N PHE A 94 8.88 6.33 -2.76
CA PHE A 94 10.13 6.79 -2.14
C PHE A 94 10.74 7.97 -2.89
N ALA A 95 10.84 7.90 -4.22
CA ALA A 95 11.42 8.98 -5.01
C ALA A 95 10.69 10.32 -4.81
N LYS A 96 9.35 10.27 -4.68
CA LYS A 96 8.48 11.44 -4.48
C LYS A 96 8.44 11.93 -3.02
N HIS A 97 8.53 11.02 -2.05
CA HIS A 97 8.26 11.28 -0.64
C HIS A 97 9.47 11.09 0.29
N LYS A 98 10.67 10.90 -0.24
CA LYS A 98 11.92 10.72 0.55
C LYS A 98 12.25 11.88 1.51
N SER A 99 11.68 13.06 1.28
CA SER A 99 11.84 14.22 2.17
C SER A 99 10.78 14.29 3.29
N ASP A 100 9.72 13.50 3.19
CA ASP A 100 8.63 13.51 4.18
C ASP A 100 9.09 12.80 5.46
N LYS A 101 8.66 13.31 6.63
CA LYS A 101 9.08 12.79 7.93
C LYS A 101 8.24 11.58 8.34
N HIS A 102 8.63 10.40 7.86
CA HIS A 102 8.03 9.13 8.28
C HIS A 102 8.56 8.73 9.66
N VAL A 103 7.67 8.47 10.61
CA VAL A 103 8.03 7.99 11.96
C VAL A 103 7.83 6.49 12.13
N ALA A 104 6.97 5.91 11.30
CA ALA A 104 6.74 4.47 11.19
C ALA A 104 6.15 4.15 9.82
N ALA A 105 6.41 2.95 9.33
CA ALA A 105 5.76 2.37 8.16
C ALA A 105 5.41 0.93 8.48
N ILE A 106 4.18 0.54 8.17
CA ILE A 106 3.66 -0.82 8.35
C ILE A 106 3.05 -1.22 7.02
N GLU A 107 3.35 -2.42 6.57
CA GLU A 107 2.73 -3.04 5.40
C GLU A 107 2.12 -4.37 5.82
N THR A 108 0.93 -4.66 5.30
CA THR A 108 0.24 -5.94 5.49
C THR A 108 0.22 -6.64 4.16
N ASP A 109 1.13 -7.61 3.98
CA ASP A 109 1.31 -8.34 2.73
C ASP A 109 1.74 -9.80 3.03
N ALA A 110 1.01 -10.42 3.96
CA ALA A 110 1.28 -11.80 4.38
C ALA A 110 0.01 -12.65 4.34
N GLY A 111 -1.03 -12.16 3.66
CA GLY A 111 -2.33 -12.81 3.59
C GLY A 111 -3.01 -13.02 4.94
N ALA A 112 -3.77 -14.11 5.04
CA ALA A 112 -4.53 -14.56 6.21
C ALA A 112 -3.97 -15.85 6.80
#